data_AF-A0A533XT96-F1
#
_entry.id   AF-A0A533XT96-F1
#
_cell.length_a   1.000
_cell.length_b   1.000
_cell.length_c   1.000
_cell.angle_alpha   90.00
_cell.angle_beta   90.00
_cell.angle_gamma   90.00
#
_symmetry.space_group_name_H-M   'P 1'
#
loop_
_entity.id
_entity.type
_entity.pdbx_description
1 polymer ?
#
loop_
_entity_poly.entity_id
_entity_poly.type
_entity_poly.pdbx_seq_one_letter_code
_entity_poly.pdbx_strand_id
1 'polypeptide(L)'
;MPESGAESNVGALRRAQALPPGLSVRPTPDARGLAHGPGMDVPDSLRRARRPGPCGAQWVSRPSLASFVHHPVVSRAEPCRSVGGSVILPWSCVRDMGAGRDRSNMSRPPLRIHILTEEDPFYLPVFFGEFFKHLDGNRFNVTGVDITPPLNQKTRLALARKLYNFYGPVDFARLAIRYAAIKAIDVLLPASLWSGTVPRIVARHGISSLVVPNVNAPQYIERLRRLNLDLLVSVAASQILKQHLLSVPRLDAINIHTGTLPKYRGMLPVFWQMYDRQASIGITIHTMTTDIDLGQVLLHREVPLEGNGNLDTVIRKMKRHGAQAMLELLERYYAGTAERIAMDRLEQRYRSFPGRDEAVAFRKMGYSLL
;
A
#
# COMPACT_ATOMS: atom_id res chain seq x y z
N MET A 1 -13.87 -13.23 54.15
CA MET A 1 -12.98 -14.15 54.91
C MET A 1 -13.85 -15.18 55.60
N PRO A 2 -13.47 -16.47 55.65
CA PRO A 2 -12.43 -17.18 54.86
C PRO A 2 -13.05 -17.72 53.54
N GLU A 3 -12.35 -17.92 52.42
CA GLU A 3 -11.13 -18.69 52.10
C GLU A 3 -11.31 -20.22 51.98
N SER A 4 -11.34 -20.69 50.73
CA SER A 4 -10.78 -21.97 50.21
C SER A 4 -11.26 -22.12 48.76
N GLY A 5 -10.48 -22.55 47.76
CA GLY A 5 -9.05 -22.85 47.71
C GLY A 5 -8.78 -23.38 46.29
N ALA A 6 -8.20 -22.55 45.42
CA ALA A 6 -8.01 -22.90 44.00
C ALA A 6 -6.58 -23.37 43.75
N GLU A 7 -6.35 -24.68 43.74
CA GLU A 7 -5.08 -25.25 43.27
C GLU A 7 -5.18 -25.62 41.78
N SER A 8 -4.46 -24.88 40.94
CA SER A 8 -4.36 -25.12 39.51
C SER A 8 -3.32 -26.21 39.22
N ASN A 9 -3.76 -27.36 38.71
CA ASN A 9 -2.86 -28.45 38.34
C ASN A 9 -1.95 -28.06 37.15
N VAL A 10 -0.64 -28.05 37.38
CA VAL A 10 0.39 -27.85 36.36
C VAL A 10 1.02 -29.21 36.04
N GLY A 11 0.79 -29.77 34.86
CA GLY A 11 1.52 -30.97 34.42
C GLY A 11 0.94 -31.68 33.19
N ALA A 12 1.85 -32.13 32.31
CA ALA A 12 1.64 -33.03 31.16
C ALA A 12 0.61 -32.57 30.10
N LEU A 13 1.01 -32.27 28.86
CA LEU A 13 1.40 -33.32 27.90
C LEU A 13 2.26 -32.76 26.75
N ARG A 14 3.55 -33.11 26.75
CA ARG A 14 4.30 -33.31 25.50
C ARG A 14 3.89 -34.66 24.91
N ARG A 15 3.26 -34.70 23.74
CA ARG A 15 3.35 -35.86 22.82
C ARG A 15 3.39 -35.37 21.37
N ALA A 16 4.55 -35.52 20.74
CA ALA A 16 4.64 -35.58 19.30
C ALA A 16 4.01 -36.90 18.84
N GLN A 17 3.29 -36.88 17.72
CA GLN A 17 2.88 -38.11 17.04
C GLN A 17 3.95 -38.49 16.03
N ALA A 18 4.56 -39.66 16.22
CA ALA A 18 5.43 -40.29 15.24
C ALA A 18 4.58 -41.18 14.30
N LEU A 19 4.90 -41.15 13.01
CA LEU A 19 4.35 -42.10 12.03
C LEU A 19 5.11 -43.44 12.10
N PRO A 20 4.44 -44.58 11.86
CA PRO A 20 5.11 -45.88 11.82
C PRO A 20 5.92 -46.07 10.52
N PRO A 21 6.95 -46.94 10.52
CA PRO A 21 7.93 -47.04 9.44
C PRO A 21 7.64 -48.15 8.42
N GLY A 22 8.30 -48.07 7.26
CA GLY A 22 8.68 -49.26 6.49
C GLY A 22 8.31 -49.28 5.01
N LEU A 23 9.23 -48.82 4.15
CA LEU A 23 9.70 -49.54 2.95
C LEU A 23 10.87 -48.76 2.34
N SER A 24 12.01 -49.43 2.16
CA SER A 24 13.28 -48.83 1.76
C SER A 24 13.94 -49.63 0.63
N VAL A 25 15.07 -49.10 0.10
CA VAL A 25 16.02 -49.77 -0.84
C VAL A 25 15.59 -49.67 -2.32
N ARG A 26 16.40 -49.25 -3.31
CA ARG A 26 17.89 -49.09 -3.45
C ARG A 26 18.27 -47.86 -4.35
N PRO A 27 19.54 -47.41 -4.42
CA PRO A 27 19.93 -46.12 -5.04
C PRO A 27 20.94 -46.21 -6.22
N THR A 28 21.37 -45.03 -6.72
CA THR A 28 22.58 -44.72 -7.56
C THR A 28 22.56 -45.13 -9.05
N PRO A 29 23.39 -44.52 -9.95
CA PRO A 29 24.57 -43.66 -9.69
C PRO A 29 24.69 -42.32 -10.48
N ASP A 30 25.75 -41.59 -10.10
CA ASP A 30 26.32 -40.41 -10.78
C ASP A 30 26.77 -40.67 -12.23
N ALA A 31 26.87 -39.59 -13.02
CA ALA A 31 27.89 -39.46 -14.08
C ALA A 31 28.37 -38.00 -14.20
N ARG A 32 29.68 -37.79 -14.03
CA ARG A 32 30.35 -36.52 -14.39
C ARG A 32 30.90 -36.60 -15.81
N GLY A 33 30.61 -35.57 -16.61
CA GLY A 33 31.48 -35.04 -17.66
C GLY A 33 31.70 -35.88 -18.93
N LEU A 34 31.62 -35.19 -20.08
CA LEU A 34 32.60 -35.25 -21.17
C LEU A 34 32.37 -34.03 -22.09
N ALA A 35 33.39 -33.66 -22.85
CA ALA A 35 33.41 -32.46 -23.70
C ALA A 35 33.53 -32.80 -25.19
N HIS A 36 33.56 -31.74 -26.02
CA HIS A 36 33.77 -31.70 -27.48
C HIS A 36 32.51 -31.77 -28.37
N GLY A 37 32.39 -30.79 -29.29
CA GLY A 37 31.53 -30.85 -30.49
C GLY A 37 32.31 -31.46 -31.67
N PRO A 38 32.06 -31.10 -32.96
CA PRO A 38 31.18 -30.05 -33.49
C PRO A 38 30.17 -30.58 -34.55
N GLY A 39 29.43 -29.69 -35.22
CA GLY A 39 28.89 -30.00 -36.56
C GLY A 39 27.44 -29.60 -36.85
N MET A 40 27.23 -29.19 -38.10
CA MET A 40 25.99 -28.76 -38.77
C MET A 40 24.90 -29.87 -38.79
N ASP A 41 23.62 -29.65 -39.10
CA ASP A 41 23.00 -28.73 -40.06
C ASP A 41 21.56 -28.31 -39.68
N VAL A 42 21.08 -27.21 -40.27
CA VAL A 42 19.66 -26.76 -40.22
C VAL A 42 19.08 -26.75 -41.64
N PRO A 43 17.96 -27.46 -41.92
CA PRO A 43 17.27 -27.32 -43.20
C PRO A 43 16.54 -25.97 -43.34
N ASP A 44 16.99 -25.13 -44.28
CA ASP A 44 16.33 -23.89 -44.72
C ASP A 44 15.29 -24.23 -45.80
N SER A 45 14.00 -23.94 -45.58
CA SER A 45 12.98 -23.99 -46.62
C SER A 45 12.10 -22.73 -46.67
N LEU A 46 12.52 -21.81 -47.54
CA LEU A 46 11.73 -20.79 -48.26
C LEU A 46 11.26 -19.59 -47.39
N ARG A 47 11.95 -18.44 -47.39
CA ARG A 47 12.16 -17.45 -48.48
C ARG A 47 10.85 -17.12 -49.23
N ARG A 48 10.41 -15.87 -49.40
CA ARG A 48 11.13 -14.61 -49.77
C ARG A 48 10.42 -13.37 -49.16
N ALA A 49 11.14 -12.41 -48.56
CA ALA A 49 11.69 -11.16 -49.14
C ALA A 49 10.63 -10.04 -49.37
N ARG A 50 10.93 -8.73 -49.24
CA ARG A 50 12.19 -7.97 -49.38
C ARG A 50 12.31 -6.77 -48.41
N ARG A 51 13.55 -6.28 -48.16
CA ARG A 51 13.89 -4.88 -47.75
C ARG A 51 14.11 -4.01 -49.02
N PRO A 52 14.17 -2.66 -48.98
CA PRO A 52 15.22 -1.83 -48.35
C PRO A 52 14.65 -0.90 -47.24
N GLY A 53 15.36 -0.02 -46.54
CA GLY A 53 16.75 0.50 -46.61
C GLY A 53 16.74 1.98 -46.12
N PRO A 54 17.71 2.49 -45.33
CA PRO A 54 17.50 3.69 -44.50
C PRO A 54 18.22 4.99 -44.95
N CYS A 55 17.62 6.13 -44.57
CA CYS A 55 18.19 7.49 -44.40
C CYS A 55 17.23 8.27 -43.45
N GLY A 56 17.60 9.31 -42.68
CA GLY A 56 18.88 10.01 -42.52
C GLY A 56 18.67 11.54 -42.47
N ALA A 57 19.01 12.19 -41.34
CA ALA A 57 19.01 13.66 -41.14
C ALA A 57 17.61 14.36 -41.16
N GLN A 58 17.37 15.60 -40.66
CA GLN A 58 18.21 16.59 -39.95
C GLN A 58 17.31 17.58 -39.15
N TRP A 59 17.92 18.44 -38.31
CA TRP A 59 17.26 19.61 -37.69
C TRP A 59 17.03 20.75 -38.71
N VAL A 60 16.09 21.69 -38.43
CA VAL A 60 16.29 23.18 -38.40
C VAL A 60 14.97 24.01 -38.39
N SER A 61 14.91 24.97 -37.43
CA SER A 61 14.14 26.24 -37.29
C SER A 61 12.69 26.50 -37.78
N ARG A 62 11.94 27.26 -36.95
CA ARG A 62 10.80 28.14 -37.32
C ARG A 62 11.25 29.32 -38.21
N PRO A 63 10.41 29.81 -39.15
CA PRO A 63 9.51 30.98 -38.94
C PRO A 63 8.09 30.76 -39.56
N SER A 64 7.06 31.62 -39.52
CA SER A 64 6.72 32.88 -38.79
C SER A 64 5.18 33.14 -38.81
N LEU A 65 4.74 34.28 -38.27
CA LEU A 65 3.40 34.92 -38.31
C LEU A 65 2.74 35.01 -39.71
N ALA A 66 1.42 34.81 -39.79
CA ALA A 66 0.45 35.78 -40.34
C ALA A 66 -1.02 35.35 -40.12
N SER A 67 -1.89 36.34 -39.91
CA SER A 67 -3.34 36.26 -39.69
C SER A 67 -4.14 35.66 -40.87
N PHE A 68 -5.31 35.08 -40.60
CA PHE A 68 -6.59 35.51 -41.21
C PHE A 68 -7.79 34.99 -40.40
N VAL A 69 -8.99 35.49 -40.73
CA VAL A 69 -10.16 35.58 -39.85
C VAL A 69 -11.41 34.92 -40.47
N HIS A 70 -12.28 34.43 -39.58
CA HIS A 70 -13.73 34.17 -39.72
C HIS A 70 -14.31 32.82 -40.20
N HIS A 71 -15.34 32.47 -39.40
CA HIS A 71 -16.53 31.64 -39.60
C HIS A 71 -16.52 30.12 -39.30
N PRO A 72 -17.54 29.63 -38.55
CA PRO A 72 -17.64 28.24 -38.14
C PRO A 72 -18.38 27.40 -39.19
N VAL A 73 -17.91 26.17 -39.41
CA VAL A 73 -18.66 25.15 -40.14
C VAL A 73 -19.08 24.06 -39.16
N VAL A 74 -20.39 23.92 -38.94
CA VAL A 74 -20.97 22.75 -38.28
C VAL A 74 -20.94 21.60 -39.28
N SER A 75 -20.25 20.51 -38.94
CA SER A 75 -20.33 19.25 -39.68
C SER A 75 -20.50 18.07 -38.71
N ARG A 76 -21.18 17.03 -39.18
CA ARG A 76 -21.70 15.92 -38.38
C ARG A 76 -20.61 14.90 -38.03
N ALA A 77 -20.86 14.16 -36.95
CA ALA A 77 -20.02 13.03 -36.53
C ALA A 77 -20.22 11.80 -37.43
N GLU A 78 -19.13 11.06 -37.65
CA GLU A 78 -19.13 9.63 -37.97
C GLU A 78 -18.15 8.89 -37.05
N PRO A 79 -18.38 7.59 -36.74
CA PRO A 79 -17.75 6.94 -35.59
C PRO A 79 -16.36 6.37 -35.89
N CYS A 80 -15.39 6.67 -35.02
CA CYS A 80 -14.07 6.07 -35.09
C CYS A 80 -14.07 4.65 -34.49
N ARG A 81 -13.54 3.67 -35.23
CA ARG A 81 -13.41 2.27 -34.78
C ARG A 81 -12.37 2.14 -33.66
N SER A 82 -12.65 1.26 -32.70
CA SER A 82 -11.72 0.93 -31.62
C SER A 82 -10.52 0.12 -32.11
N VAL A 83 -9.31 0.57 -31.76
CA VAL A 83 -8.10 -0.27 -31.73
C VAL A 83 -7.48 -0.08 -30.34
N GLY A 84 -7.16 -1.19 -29.68
CA GLY A 84 -6.77 -1.20 -28.26
C GLY A 84 -5.39 -0.61 -28.00
N GLY A 85 -5.30 0.27 -27.00
CA GLY A 85 -4.06 0.76 -26.43
C GLY A 85 -4.36 1.48 -25.12
N SER A 86 -3.92 0.93 -23.99
CA SER A 86 -4.16 1.55 -22.67
C SER A 86 -3.20 2.72 -22.49
N VAL A 87 -3.69 3.93 -22.75
CA VAL A 87 -2.94 5.18 -22.55
C VAL A 87 -3.23 5.74 -21.16
N ILE A 88 -2.16 6.04 -20.42
CA ILE A 88 -2.24 6.70 -19.12
C ILE A 88 -2.76 8.14 -19.32
N LEU A 89 -3.96 8.43 -18.80
CA LEU A 89 -4.52 9.78 -18.84
C LEU A 89 -4.10 10.58 -17.59
N PRO A 90 -3.71 11.87 -17.75
CA PRO A 90 -3.45 12.76 -16.61
C PRO A 90 -4.74 13.13 -15.87
N TRP A 91 -4.59 13.58 -14.63
CA TRP A 91 -5.65 13.78 -13.61
C TRP A 91 -6.76 14.82 -13.93
N SER A 92 -6.81 15.37 -15.15
CA SER A 92 -7.74 16.44 -15.55
C SER A 92 -8.96 15.99 -16.35
N CYS A 93 -9.08 14.71 -16.72
CA CYS A 93 -10.20 14.19 -17.53
C CYS A 93 -10.94 13.00 -16.88
N VAL A 94 -11.68 13.27 -15.80
CA VAL A 94 -12.80 12.43 -15.35
C VAL A 94 -14.00 13.31 -15.01
N ARG A 95 -14.64 13.85 -16.06
CA ARG A 95 -16.00 14.41 -16.01
C ARG A 95 -16.75 14.01 -17.29
N ASP A 96 -18.06 13.84 -17.14
CA ASP A 96 -19.06 13.47 -18.15
C ASP A 96 -18.84 12.19 -18.95
N MET A 97 -19.40 11.09 -18.44
CA MET A 97 -20.33 10.24 -19.22
C MET A 97 -21.38 9.64 -18.29
N GLY A 98 -22.68 9.80 -18.60
CA GLY A 98 -23.77 9.07 -17.92
C GLY A 98 -24.99 9.89 -17.49
N ALA A 99 -25.62 10.65 -18.39
CA ALA A 99 -26.93 11.24 -18.11
C ALA A 99 -28.03 10.16 -18.18
N GLY A 100 -28.69 9.84 -17.07
CA GLY A 100 -29.72 8.79 -17.04
C GLY A 100 -30.52 8.69 -15.73
N ARG A 101 -31.68 9.36 -15.71
CA ARG A 101 -32.71 9.41 -14.64
C ARG A 101 -32.40 10.33 -13.46
N ASP A 102 -33.04 11.49 -13.52
CA ASP A 102 -33.30 12.37 -12.39
C ASP A 102 -33.99 11.62 -11.24
N ARG A 103 -33.38 11.70 -10.05
CA ARG A 103 -34.06 11.58 -8.76
C ARG A 103 -33.59 12.75 -7.90
N SER A 104 -34.28 13.89 -8.04
CA SER A 104 -34.52 14.89 -7.00
C SER A 104 -33.33 15.16 -6.07
N ASN A 105 -32.61 16.24 -6.36
CA ASN A 105 -31.47 16.82 -5.66
C ASN A 105 -31.51 16.79 -4.11
N MET A 106 -31.33 15.61 -3.53
CA MET A 106 -30.99 15.37 -2.13
C MET A 106 -29.54 14.91 -2.12
N SER A 107 -28.64 15.79 -1.67
CA SER A 107 -27.25 15.42 -1.42
C SER A 107 -27.23 14.23 -0.45
N ARG A 108 -26.56 13.14 -0.83
CA ARG A 108 -26.36 12.00 0.07
C ARG A 108 -25.63 12.52 1.33
N PRO A 109 -25.98 12.06 2.53
CA PRO A 109 -25.28 12.48 3.73
C PRO A 109 -23.79 12.11 3.63
N PRO A 110 -22.87 12.94 4.17
CA PRO A 110 -21.45 12.65 4.14
C PRO A 110 -21.14 11.30 4.81
N LEU A 111 -20.32 10.46 4.17
CA LEU A 111 -19.91 9.19 4.76
C LEU A 111 -19.06 9.43 6.01
N ARG A 112 -19.41 8.77 7.11
CA ARG A 112 -18.77 8.87 8.42
C ARG A 112 -17.60 7.90 8.47
N ILE A 113 -16.40 8.45 8.34
CA ILE A 113 -15.14 7.70 8.30
C ILE A 113 -14.47 7.79 9.67
N HIS A 114 -13.86 6.70 10.11
CA HIS A 114 -12.88 6.74 11.20
C HIS A 114 -11.57 6.14 10.71
N ILE A 115 -10.44 6.75 11.06
CA ILE A 115 -9.13 6.29 10.60
C ILE A 115 -8.35 5.71 11.78
N LEU A 116 -7.77 4.53 11.59
CA LEU A 116 -6.84 3.89 12.50
C LEU A 116 -5.44 3.86 11.87
N THR A 117 -4.43 4.28 12.61
CA THR A 117 -3.05 4.34 12.13
C THR A 117 -2.04 4.04 13.24
N GLU A 118 -0.74 4.23 12.99
CA GLU A 118 0.33 4.06 14.01
C GLU A 118 1.19 5.32 14.15
N GLU A 119 2.02 5.41 15.21
CA GLU A 119 2.96 6.52 15.36
C GLU A 119 4.18 6.34 14.44
N ASP A 120 4.08 6.83 13.20
CA ASP A 120 5.22 7.02 12.29
C ASP A 120 5.37 8.51 11.95
N PRO A 121 6.46 9.19 12.38
CA PRO A 121 6.71 10.59 12.07
C PRO A 121 7.36 10.82 10.69
N PHE A 122 7.69 9.76 9.94
CA PHE A 122 8.47 9.88 8.70
C PHE A 122 7.62 9.79 7.43
N TYR A 123 6.68 8.83 7.36
CA TYR A 123 5.95 8.52 6.13
C TYR A 123 4.45 8.78 6.22
N LEU A 124 3.81 8.52 7.36
CA LEU A 124 2.38 8.85 7.55
C LEU A 124 2.03 10.35 7.40
N PRO A 125 2.87 11.32 7.81
CA PRO A 125 2.63 12.73 7.51
C PRO A 125 2.51 13.03 6.01
N VAL A 126 3.21 12.26 5.16
CA VAL A 126 3.10 12.37 3.69
C VAL A 126 1.74 11.85 3.20
N PHE A 127 1.27 10.72 3.75
CA PHE A 127 -0.06 10.19 3.45
C PHE A 127 -1.16 11.18 3.88
N PHE A 128 -1.15 11.59 5.15
CA PHE A 128 -2.22 12.43 5.70
C PHE A 128 -2.21 13.86 5.12
N GLY A 129 -1.04 14.42 4.83
CA GLY A 129 -0.93 15.71 4.14
C GLY A 129 -1.51 15.67 2.73
N GLU A 130 -1.29 14.60 1.96
CA GLU A 130 -1.90 14.42 0.64
C GLU A 130 -3.40 14.11 0.74
N PHE A 131 -3.81 13.28 1.70
CA PHE A 131 -5.19 12.86 1.92
C PHE A 131 -6.10 14.04 2.29
N PHE A 132 -5.79 14.76 3.37
CA PHE A 132 -6.64 15.86 3.84
C PHE A 132 -6.59 17.11 2.94
N LYS A 133 -5.54 17.27 2.13
CA LYS A 133 -5.48 18.34 1.11
C LYS A 133 -6.53 18.18 0.02
N HIS A 134 -6.94 16.94 -0.29
CA HIS A 134 -7.86 16.65 -1.41
C HIS A 134 -9.16 15.94 -0.94
N LEU A 135 -9.40 15.85 0.37
CA LEU A 135 -10.62 15.25 0.92
C LEU A 135 -11.79 16.24 0.82
N ASP A 136 -12.89 15.81 0.20
CA ASP A 136 -14.12 16.61 0.11
C ASP A 136 -14.96 16.50 1.39
N GLY A 137 -14.89 17.52 2.24
CA GLY A 137 -15.64 17.59 3.49
C GLY A 137 -17.17 17.59 3.33
N ASN A 138 -17.70 17.89 2.14
CA ASN A 138 -19.15 17.80 1.87
C ASN A 138 -19.62 16.36 1.63
N ARG A 139 -18.70 15.44 1.35
CA ARG A 139 -18.99 14.03 1.02
C ARG A 139 -18.38 13.05 2.01
N PHE A 140 -17.37 13.47 2.77
CA PHE A 140 -16.64 12.64 3.73
C PHE A 140 -16.43 13.37 5.06
N ASN A 141 -16.99 12.82 6.13
CA ASN A 141 -16.81 13.30 7.50
C ASN A 141 -15.85 12.37 8.25
N VAL A 142 -14.60 12.81 8.48
CA VAL A 142 -13.63 12.06 9.28
C VAL A 142 -13.86 12.36 10.76
N THR A 143 -14.49 11.41 11.43
CA THR A 143 -14.87 11.48 12.86
C THR A 143 -13.69 11.50 13.83
N GLY A 144 -12.52 11.03 13.40
CA GLY A 144 -11.29 11.00 14.19
C GLY A 144 -10.18 10.19 13.52
N VAL A 145 -8.95 10.39 13.99
CA VAL A 145 -7.77 9.61 13.60
C VAL A 145 -7.08 9.06 14.84
N ASP A 146 -7.28 7.77 15.10
CA ASP A 146 -6.75 7.10 16.28
C ASP A 146 -5.39 6.43 15.96
N ILE A 147 -4.42 6.62 16.85
CA ILE A 147 -3.00 6.35 16.64
C ILE A 147 -2.51 5.25 17.61
N THR A 148 -2.00 4.16 17.06
CA THR A 148 -1.46 3.01 17.82
C THR A 148 0.06 3.09 18.00
N PRO A 149 0.64 2.40 19.01
CA PRO A 149 2.10 2.26 19.12
C PRO A 149 2.72 1.56 17.90
N PRO A 150 3.91 1.99 17.44
CA PRO A 150 4.46 1.57 16.16
C PRO A 150 4.94 0.11 16.12
N LEU A 151 4.77 -0.51 14.95
CA LEU A 151 5.20 -1.87 14.61
C LEU A 151 4.77 -2.95 15.63
N ASN A 152 3.69 -2.69 16.39
CA ASN A 152 3.16 -3.53 17.46
C ASN A 152 4.24 -4.04 18.44
N GLN A 153 5.16 -3.15 18.83
CA GLN A 153 6.24 -3.48 19.76
C GLN A 153 5.87 -3.18 21.21
N LYS A 154 6.06 -4.15 22.11
CA LYS A 154 5.74 -4.02 23.55
C LYS A 154 6.55 -2.92 24.26
N THR A 155 7.76 -2.61 23.80
CA THR A 155 8.64 -1.61 24.43
C THR A 155 9.42 -0.81 23.38
N ARG A 156 9.80 0.42 23.74
CA ARG A 156 10.66 1.27 22.91
C ARG A 156 12.04 0.64 22.64
N LEU A 157 12.58 -0.14 23.60
CA LEU A 157 13.84 -0.85 23.42
C LEU A 157 13.73 -1.99 22.39
N ALA A 158 12.62 -2.74 22.38
CA ALA A 158 12.37 -3.76 21.36
C ALA A 158 12.25 -3.15 19.96
N LEU A 159 11.54 -2.02 19.84
CA LEU A 159 11.48 -1.23 18.60
C LEU A 159 12.88 -0.77 18.16
N ALA A 160 13.66 -0.15 19.05
CA ALA A 160 15.01 0.34 18.75
C ALA A 160 15.92 -0.81 18.27
N ARG A 161 15.91 -1.97 18.94
CA ARG A 161 16.68 -3.15 18.53
C ARG A 161 16.24 -3.69 17.17
N LYS A 162 14.94 -3.73 16.89
CA LYS A 162 14.38 -4.16 15.60
C LYS A 162 14.82 -3.25 14.45
N LEU A 163 14.72 -1.93 14.66
CA LEU A 163 15.17 -0.93 13.68
C LEU A 163 16.69 -0.96 13.50
N TYR A 164 17.47 -1.09 14.57
CA TYR A 164 18.94 -1.22 14.51
C TYR A 164 19.37 -2.46 13.74
N ASN A 165 18.72 -3.60 13.93
CA ASN A 165 19.04 -4.84 13.20
C ASN A 165 18.83 -4.69 11.69
N PHE A 166 17.78 -3.99 11.26
CA PHE A 166 17.47 -3.77 9.84
C PHE A 166 18.32 -2.65 9.22
N TYR A 167 18.31 -1.46 9.82
CA TYR A 167 19.04 -0.31 9.28
C TYR A 167 20.55 -0.43 9.48
N GLY A 168 21.05 -1.14 10.51
CA GLY A 168 22.46 -1.11 10.89
C GLY A 168 22.87 0.25 11.50
N PRO A 169 24.12 0.38 11.99
CA PRO A 169 24.50 1.49 12.87
C PRO A 169 24.40 2.87 12.21
N VAL A 170 24.86 3.02 10.97
CA VAL A 170 24.90 4.31 10.26
C VAL A 170 23.49 4.84 9.98
N ASP A 171 22.64 4.02 9.36
CA ASP A 171 21.27 4.44 9.02
C ASP A 171 20.38 4.53 10.26
N PHE A 172 20.60 3.68 11.29
CA PHE A 172 19.91 3.84 12.57
C PHE A 172 20.26 5.18 13.25
N ALA A 173 21.53 5.60 13.22
CA ALA A 173 21.93 6.92 13.75
C ALA A 173 21.28 8.07 12.96
N ARG A 174 21.27 8.00 11.62
CA ARG A 174 20.55 8.97 10.76
C ARG A 174 19.06 9.05 11.09
N LEU A 175 18.42 7.89 11.30
CA LEU A 175 17.00 7.81 11.68
C LEU A 175 16.73 8.42 13.06
N ALA A 176 17.61 8.17 14.03
CA ALA A 176 17.53 8.73 15.38
C ALA A 176 17.69 10.26 15.38
N ILE A 177 18.65 10.80 14.60
CA ILE A 177 18.83 12.25 14.42
C ILE A 177 17.58 12.86 13.77
N ARG A 178 17.05 12.25 12.70
CA ARG A 178 15.79 12.69 12.07
C ARG A 178 14.60 12.68 13.05
N TYR A 179 14.47 11.63 13.86
CA TYR A 179 13.43 11.54 14.88
C TYR A 179 13.54 12.66 15.92
N ALA A 180 14.75 12.86 16.47
CA ALA A 180 15.03 13.89 17.46
C ALA A 180 14.75 15.29 16.91
N ALA A 181 15.19 15.57 15.68
CA ALA A 181 14.90 16.84 14.99
C ALA A 181 13.39 17.08 14.82
N ILE A 182 12.63 16.07 14.34
CA ILE A 182 11.18 16.18 14.21
C ILE A 182 10.52 16.46 15.57
N LYS A 183 10.86 15.70 16.62
CA LYS A 183 10.28 15.91 17.96
C LYS A 183 10.69 17.25 18.59
N ALA A 184 11.91 17.73 18.35
CA ALA A 184 12.33 19.06 18.79
C ALA A 184 11.52 20.17 18.10
N ILE A 185 11.37 20.11 16.77
CA ILE A 185 10.55 21.06 16.01
C ILE A 185 9.07 20.98 16.43
N ASP A 186 8.56 19.77 16.69
CA ASP A 186 7.18 19.50 17.16
C ASP A 186 6.92 19.92 18.62
N VAL A 187 7.95 20.33 19.36
CA VAL A 187 7.83 20.99 20.68
C VAL A 187 8.07 22.50 20.57
N LEU A 188 9.08 22.92 19.79
CA LEU A 188 9.55 24.31 19.75
C LEU A 188 8.72 25.23 18.86
N LEU A 189 8.17 24.73 17.73
CA LEU A 189 7.40 25.57 16.80
C LEU A 189 5.89 25.45 17.03
N PRO A 190 5.11 26.54 16.95
CA PRO A 190 3.66 26.49 17.06
C PRO A 190 3.02 25.72 15.88
N ALA A 191 1.81 25.22 16.08
CA ALA A 191 1.08 24.43 15.08
C ALA A 191 0.76 25.22 13.78
N SER A 192 0.79 26.56 13.82
CA SER A 192 0.69 27.42 12.63
C SER A 192 1.91 27.30 11.70
N LEU A 193 3.12 27.23 12.26
CA LEU A 193 4.38 27.17 11.50
C LEU A 193 4.81 25.75 11.16
N TRP A 194 4.53 24.75 12.01
CA TRP A 194 4.93 23.36 11.79
C TRP A 194 3.78 22.37 11.95
N SER A 195 3.73 21.39 11.04
CA SER A 195 2.76 20.30 11.04
C SER A 195 3.31 19.03 10.36
N GLY A 196 4.55 18.65 10.70
CA GLY A 196 5.18 17.43 10.20
C GLY A 196 4.78 16.15 10.96
N THR A 197 3.78 16.20 11.84
CA THR A 197 3.30 15.05 12.63
C THR A 197 1.81 14.83 12.41
N VAL A 198 1.37 13.56 12.46
CA VAL A 198 -0.04 13.20 12.21
C VAL A 198 -1.01 13.94 13.14
N PRO A 199 -0.80 14.04 14.48
CA PRO A 199 -1.70 14.81 15.35
C PRO A 199 -1.85 16.27 14.93
N ARG A 200 -0.76 16.94 14.52
CA ARG A 200 -0.81 18.34 14.07
C ARG A 200 -1.54 18.51 12.74
N ILE A 201 -1.33 17.60 11.79
CA ILE A 201 -2.05 17.60 10.50
C ILE A 201 -3.55 17.45 10.78
N VAL A 202 -3.93 16.44 11.55
CA VAL A 202 -5.32 16.13 11.88
C VAL A 202 -5.99 17.30 12.63
N ALA A 203 -5.31 17.89 13.61
CA ALA A 203 -5.80 19.05 14.36
C ALA A 203 -6.00 20.31 13.49
N ARG A 204 -5.14 20.56 12.48
CA ARG A 204 -5.33 21.67 11.52
C ARG A 204 -6.60 21.57 10.70
N HIS A 205 -7.12 20.35 10.51
CA HIS A 205 -8.41 20.10 9.84
C HIS A 205 -9.60 20.04 10.82
N GLY A 206 -9.41 20.41 12.10
CA GLY A 206 -10.46 20.40 13.12
C GLY A 206 -10.84 19.00 13.63
N ILE A 207 -10.05 17.98 13.29
CA ILE A 207 -10.35 16.58 13.61
C ILE A 207 -9.61 16.19 14.91
N SER A 208 -10.23 15.31 15.71
CA SER A 208 -9.60 14.77 16.91
C SER A 208 -8.64 13.61 16.61
N SER A 209 -7.56 13.50 17.37
CA SER A 209 -6.69 12.32 17.37
C SER A 209 -6.46 11.80 18.79
N LEU A 210 -6.52 10.48 18.96
CA LEU A 210 -6.34 9.79 20.25
C LEU A 210 -5.22 8.76 20.15
N VAL A 211 -4.38 8.62 21.18
CA VAL A 211 -3.45 7.50 21.28
C VAL A 211 -4.16 6.29 21.88
N VAL A 212 -4.15 5.16 21.18
CA VAL A 212 -4.90 3.94 21.52
C VAL A 212 -3.93 2.78 21.72
N PRO A 213 -3.65 2.37 22.97
CA PRO A 213 -2.73 1.26 23.24
C PRO A 213 -3.24 -0.10 22.76
N ASN A 214 -4.56 -0.33 22.74
CA ASN A 214 -5.17 -1.59 22.33
C ASN A 214 -6.51 -1.35 21.62
N VAL A 215 -6.54 -1.61 20.30
CA VAL A 215 -7.74 -1.42 19.46
C VAL A 215 -8.83 -2.46 19.71
N ASN A 216 -8.49 -3.55 20.41
CA ASN A 216 -9.43 -4.62 20.75
C ASN A 216 -10.00 -4.49 22.17
N ALA A 217 -9.71 -3.39 22.88
CA ALA A 217 -10.27 -3.13 24.20
C ALA A 217 -11.79 -2.89 24.11
N PRO A 218 -12.64 -3.52 24.95
CA PRO A 218 -14.09 -3.36 24.88
C PRO A 218 -14.56 -1.91 24.94
N GLN A 219 -13.93 -1.09 25.78
CA GLN A 219 -14.25 0.34 25.94
C GLN A 219 -13.97 1.14 24.65
N TYR A 220 -12.92 0.76 23.92
CA TYR A 220 -12.55 1.39 22.65
C TYR A 220 -13.54 1.04 21.53
N ILE A 221 -13.87 -0.25 21.39
CA ILE A 221 -14.86 -0.72 20.42
C ILE A 221 -16.21 -0.05 20.70
N GLU A 222 -16.58 0.07 21.97
CA GLU A 222 -17.83 0.71 22.38
C GLU A 222 -17.85 2.22 22.11
N ARG A 223 -16.73 2.94 22.27
CA ARG A 223 -16.60 4.33 21.76
C ARG A 223 -16.88 4.39 20.25
N LEU A 224 -16.28 3.51 19.46
CA LEU A 224 -16.43 3.55 18.00
C LEU A 224 -17.85 3.20 17.54
N ARG A 225 -18.57 2.29 18.21
CA ARG A 225 -19.99 2.01 17.89
C ARG A 225 -20.86 3.26 17.97
N ARG A 226 -20.68 4.08 19.01
CA ARG A 226 -21.42 5.33 19.20
C ARG A 226 -21.14 6.39 18.13
N LEU A 227 -20.06 6.24 17.35
CA LEU A 227 -19.75 7.15 16.25
C LEU A 227 -20.58 6.87 14.99
N ASN A 228 -21.34 5.77 14.92
CA ASN A 228 -22.15 5.39 13.75
C ASN A 228 -21.35 5.48 12.45
N LEU A 229 -20.28 4.68 12.36
CA LEU A 229 -19.32 4.73 11.26
C LEU A 229 -19.87 4.04 10.00
N ASP A 230 -19.63 4.64 8.85
CA ASP A 230 -19.82 3.97 7.56
C ASP A 230 -18.59 3.13 7.21
N LEU A 231 -17.39 3.68 7.43
CA LEU A 231 -16.11 3.04 7.11
C LEU A 231 -15.12 3.16 8.27
N LEU A 232 -14.40 2.08 8.55
CA LEU A 232 -13.19 2.08 9.38
C LEU A 232 -11.98 1.88 8.46
N VAL A 233 -11.08 2.86 8.40
CA VAL A 233 -9.94 2.88 7.48
C VAL A 233 -8.64 2.65 8.24
N SER A 234 -8.01 1.49 8.04
CA SER A 234 -6.65 1.21 8.50
C SER A 234 -5.62 1.77 7.52
N VAL A 235 -4.74 2.62 8.04
CA VAL A 235 -3.57 3.16 7.33
C VAL A 235 -2.32 2.79 8.11
N ALA A 236 -1.72 1.64 7.76
CA ALA A 236 -0.56 1.06 8.43
C ALA A 236 -0.73 0.81 9.95
N ALA A 237 -1.96 0.55 10.42
CA ALA A 237 -2.16 0.10 11.80
C ALA A 237 -1.53 -1.29 12.00
N SER A 238 -0.67 -1.45 13.00
CA SER A 238 0.12 -2.68 13.19
C SER A 238 -0.49 -3.71 14.15
N GLN A 239 -1.63 -3.39 14.78
CA GLN A 239 -2.38 -4.35 15.60
C GLN A 239 -3.32 -5.19 14.73
N ILE A 240 -3.53 -6.45 15.10
CA ILE A 240 -4.55 -7.31 14.47
C ILE A 240 -5.91 -6.92 15.03
N LEU A 241 -6.85 -6.56 14.16
CA LEU A 241 -8.23 -6.20 14.53
C LEU A 241 -9.07 -7.47 14.64
N LYS A 242 -9.76 -7.67 15.78
CA LYS A 242 -10.70 -8.77 16.00
C LYS A 242 -12.07 -8.46 15.39
N GLN A 243 -12.84 -9.51 15.12
CA GLN A 243 -14.17 -9.43 14.51
C GLN A 243 -15.09 -8.38 15.14
N HIS A 244 -15.11 -8.26 16.48
CA HIS A 244 -15.94 -7.28 17.19
C HIS A 244 -15.66 -5.81 16.82
N LEU A 245 -14.45 -5.49 16.35
CA LEU A 245 -14.10 -4.18 15.81
C LEU A 245 -14.35 -4.10 14.30
N LEU A 246 -14.01 -5.17 13.56
CA LEU A 246 -14.24 -5.25 12.11
C LEU A 246 -15.72 -5.11 11.72
N SER A 247 -16.64 -5.51 12.61
CA SER A 247 -18.10 -5.36 12.43
C SER A 247 -18.70 -4.06 13.00
N VAL A 248 -17.88 -3.08 13.42
CA VAL A 248 -18.37 -1.75 13.84
C VAL A 248 -18.84 -0.87 12.67
N PRO A 249 -18.09 -0.72 11.55
CA PRO A 249 -18.55 0.10 10.43
C PRO A 249 -19.73 -0.55 9.69
N ARG A 250 -20.66 0.29 9.23
CA ARG A 250 -21.88 -0.12 8.50
C ARG A 250 -21.60 -0.71 7.11
N LEU A 251 -20.52 -0.28 6.44
CA LEU A 251 -20.15 -0.75 5.10
C LEU A 251 -19.00 -1.75 5.16
N ASP A 252 -17.80 -1.31 5.54
CA ASP A 252 -16.61 -2.14 5.62
C ASP A 252 -15.57 -1.57 6.61
N ALA A 253 -14.79 -2.45 7.22
CA ALA A 253 -13.44 -2.12 7.66
C ALA A 253 -12.47 -2.37 6.49
N ILE A 254 -11.66 -1.39 6.12
CA ILE A 254 -10.77 -1.44 4.94
C ILE A 254 -9.35 -1.09 5.33
N ASN A 255 -8.37 -1.72 4.68
CA ASN A 255 -6.94 -1.45 4.89
C ASN A 255 -6.27 -1.06 3.59
N ILE A 256 -5.38 -0.07 3.63
CA ILE A 256 -4.48 0.23 2.53
C ILE A 256 -3.10 -0.40 2.74
N HIS A 257 -2.74 -1.27 1.80
CA HIS A 257 -1.49 -2.00 1.79
C HIS A 257 -0.62 -1.59 0.61
N THR A 258 0.63 -1.19 0.85
CA THR A 258 1.57 -0.77 -0.22
C THR A 258 2.33 -1.98 -0.80
N GLY A 259 1.57 -2.99 -1.23
CA GLY A 259 2.09 -4.05 -2.09
C GLY A 259 1.00 -4.85 -2.80
N THR A 260 1.38 -5.55 -3.87
CA THR A 260 0.48 -6.43 -4.62
C THR A 260 0.08 -7.64 -3.79
N LEU A 261 -1.18 -7.69 -3.37
CA LEU A 261 -1.78 -8.85 -2.69
C LEU A 261 -2.29 -9.87 -3.73
N PRO A 262 -2.20 -11.19 -3.45
CA PRO A 262 -1.79 -11.81 -2.18
C PRO A 262 -0.27 -12.05 -2.05
N LYS A 263 0.54 -11.66 -3.05
CA LYS A 263 1.96 -12.01 -3.17
C LYS A 263 2.88 -11.36 -2.14
N TYR A 264 2.52 -10.17 -1.64
CA TYR A 264 3.34 -9.37 -0.71
C TYR A 264 2.61 -9.05 0.61
N ARG A 265 1.97 -10.04 1.24
CA ARG A 265 1.29 -9.88 2.55
C ARG A 265 2.30 -9.61 3.67
N GLY A 266 1.88 -8.91 4.71
CA GLY A 266 2.64 -8.69 5.93
C GLY A 266 3.45 -7.39 5.94
N MET A 267 4.66 -7.43 6.50
CA MET A 267 5.36 -6.21 6.92
C MET A 267 6.32 -5.66 5.86
N LEU A 268 6.37 -4.34 5.76
CA LEU A 268 7.27 -3.58 4.88
C LEU A 268 7.22 -4.03 3.39
N PRO A 269 6.03 -4.17 2.77
CA PRO A 269 5.88 -4.73 1.42
C PRO A 269 6.66 -3.98 0.34
N VAL A 270 6.86 -2.66 0.49
CA VAL A 270 7.67 -1.83 -0.41
C VAL A 270 9.10 -2.36 -0.53
N PHE A 271 9.73 -2.67 0.61
CA PHE A 271 11.07 -3.27 0.64
C PHE A 271 11.08 -4.61 -0.09
N TRP A 272 10.08 -5.47 0.14
CA TRP A 272 10.06 -6.80 -0.45
C TRP A 272 9.83 -6.81 -1.97
N GLN A 273 9.06 -5.86 -2.51
CA GLN A 273 8.91 -5.69 -3.97
C GLN A 273 10.20 -5.15 -4.62
N MET A 274 10.91 -4.23 -3.96
CA MET A 274 12.24 -3.80 -4.41
C MET A 274 13.28 -4.92 -4.30
N TYR A 275 13.25 -5.71 -3.22
CA TYR A 275 14.14 -6.85 -2.99
C TYR A 275 13.95 -7.96 -4.05
N ASP A 276 12.70 -8.21 -4.42
CA ASP A 276 12.31 -9.10 -5.53
C ASP A 276 12.46 -8.43 -6.92
N ARG A 277 13.09 -7.24 -7.00
CA ARG A 277 13.38 -6.48 -8.24
C ARG A 277 12.16 -6.30 -9.16
N GLN A 278 10.97 -6.07 -8.59
CA GLN A 278 9.77 -5.79 -9.38
C GLN A 278 9.92 -4.46 -10.14
N ALA A 279 9.33 -4.35 -11.33
CA ALA A 279 9.35 -3.12 -12.14
C ALA A 279 8.34 -2.06 -11.65
N SER A 280 7.36 -2.48 -10.85
CA SER A 280 6.35 -1.65 -10.20
C SER A 280 6.13 -2.11 -8.76
N ILE A 281 5.55 -1.25 -7.94
CA ILE A 281 5.05 -1.58 -6.59
C ILE A 281 3.54 -1.45 -6.59
N GLY A 282 2.85 -2.48 -6.13
CA GLY A 282 1.42 -2.46 -5.96
C GLY A 282 0.96 -1.59 -4.79
N ILE A 283 -0.25 -1.08 -4.89
CA ILE A 283 -1.08 -0.60 -3.79
C ILE A 283 -2.37 -1.38 -3.89
N THR A 284 -2.71 -2.13 -2.85
CA THR A 284 -4.00 -2.81 -2.75
C THR A 284 -4.76 -2.23 -1.56
N ILE A 285 -5.97 -1.76 -1.82
CA ILE A 285 -6.96 -1.48 -0.77
C ILE A 285 -7.94 -2.63 -0.74
N HIS A 286 -8.15 -3.21 0.43
CA HIS A 286 -8.95 -4.42 0.62
C HIS A 286 -9.82 -4.33 1.87
N THR A 287 -10.89 -5.12 1.92
CA THR A 287 -11.64 -5.31 3.18
C THR A 287 -10.76 -6.02 4.19
N MET A 288 -10.96 -5.73 5.48
CA MET A 288 -10.24 -6.37 6.58
C MET A 288 -11.02 -7.60 7.07
N THR A 289 -10.28 -8.66 7.35
CA THR A 289 -10.81 -9.88 7.99
C THR A 289 -9.92 -10.21 9.20
N THR A 290 -10.23 -11.28 9.93
CA THR A 290 -9.31 -11.80 10.96
C THR A 290 -7.99 -12.32 10.38
N ASP A 291 -7.96 -12.66 9.08
CA ASP A 291 -6.75 -13.01 8.36
C ASP A 291 -6.01 -11.74 7.87
N ILE A 292 -4.69 -11.69 8.12
CA ILE A 292 -3.83 -10.59 7.68
C ILE A 292 -3.80 -10.55 6.15
N ASP A 293 -4.22 -9.43 5.56
CA ASP A 293 -4.12 -9.10 4.13
C ASP A 293 -4.78 -10.13 3.19
N LEU A 294 -5.94 -10.69 3.55
CA LEU A 294 -6.68 -11.71 2.79
C LEU A 294 -8.18 -11.42 2.54
N GLY A 295 -8.65 -10.21 2.82
CA GLY A 295 -10.01 -9.80 2.46
C GLY A 295 -10.18 -9.51 0.97
N GLN A 296 -11.37 -9.04 0.58
CA GLN A 296 -11.71 -8.75 -0.81
C GLN A 296 -11.00 -7.49 -1.29
N VAL A 297 -10.47 -7.51 -2.51
CA VAL A 297 -9.85 -6.35 -3.14
C VAL A 297 -10.93 -5.35 -3.54
N LEU A 298 -10.76 -4.09 -3.15
CA LEU A 298 -11.65 -2.97 -3.44
C LEU A 298 -11.06 -2.07 -4.54
N LEU A 299 -9.74 -1.92 -4.53
CA LEU A 299 -8.99 -1.12 -5.49
C LEU A 299 -7.54 -1.61 -5.54
N HIS A 300 -6.97 -1.69 -6.74
CA HIS A 300 -5.55 -1.95 -6.95
C HIS A 300 -4.94 -0.91 -7.90
N ARG A 301 -3.69 -0.51 -7.64
CA ARG A 301 -2.89 0.38 -8.48
C ARG A 301 -1.45 -0.12 -8.51
N GLU A 302 -0.80 -0.01 -9.66
CA GLU A 302 0.65 -0.18 -9.77
C GLU A 302 1.33 1.18 -9.90
N VAL A 303 2.46 1.35 -9.20
CA VAL A 303 3.32 2.53 -9.29
C VAL A 303 4.67 2.09 -9.87
N PRO A 304 5.08 2.56 -11.06
CA PRO A 304 6.37 2.23 -11.64
C PRO A 304 7.55 2.62 -10.74
N LEU A 305 8.56 1.75 -10.71
CA LEU A 305 9.86 2.01 -10.08
C LEU A 305 10.85 2.54 -11.12
N GLU A 306 11.48 3.67 -10.78
CA GLU A 306 12.47 4.33 -11.61
C GLU A 306 13.87 3.99 -11.08
N GLY A 307 14.53 3.00 -11.68
CA GLY A 307 15.93 2.66 -11.42
C GLY A 307 16.25 2.09 -10.02
N ASN A 308 17.52 2.21 -9.63
CA ASN A 308 18.01 1.77 -8.32
C ASN A 308 17.60 2.76 -7.22
N GLY A 309 16.38 2.58 -6.70
CA GLY A 309 15.76 3.49 -5.73
C GLY A 309 16.31 3.42 -4.30
N ASN A 310 16.19 4.54 -3.60
CA ASN A 310 16.32 4.65 -2.14
C ASN A 310 14.98 4.29 -1.47
N LEU A 311 15.00 3.43 -0.45
CA LEU A 311 13.77 2.91 0.19
C LEU A 311 12.94 4.01 0.86
N ASP A 312 13.55 4.94 1.60
CA ASP A 312 12.84 6.07 2.24
C ASP A 312 12.06 6.90 1.21
N THR A 313 12.73 7.22 0.09
CA THR A 313 12.15 7.96 -1.05
C THR A 313 11.00 7.18 -1.69
N VAL A 314 11.18 5.88 -1.95
CA VAL A 314 10.12 5.04 -2.53
C VAL A 314 8.93 4.92 -1.57
N ILE A 315 9.14 4.70 -0.27
CA ILE A 315 8.05 4.65 0.72
C ILE A 315 7.26 5.98 0.71
N ARG A 316 7.93 7.14 0.63
CA ARG A 316 7.24 8.45 0.50
C ARG A 316 6.40 8.55 -0.79
N LYS A 317 6.94 8.10 -1.93
CA LYS A 317 6.21 8.01 -3.22
C LYS A 317 4.95 7.15 -3.05
N MET A 318 5.09 5.96 -2.46
CA MET A 318 3.99 5.02 -2.21
C MET A 318 2.95 5.56 -1.22
N LYS A 319 3.33 6.33 -0.19
CA LYS A 319 2.37 6.96 0.73
C LYS A 319 1.52 8.04 0.04
N ARG A 320 2.11 8.83 -0.87
CA ARG A 320 1.36 9.83 -1.65
C ARG A 320 0.36 9.15 -2.60
N HIS A 321 0.80 8.19 -3.41
CA HIS A 321 -0.10 7.43 -4.28
C HIS A 321 -1.14 6.63 -3.49
N GLY A 322 -0.80 6.17 -2.27
CA GLY A 322 -1.74 5.51 -1.39
C GLY A 322 -2.87 6.43 -0.92
N ALA A 323 -2.58 7.68 -0.59
CA ALA A 323 -3.61 8.67 -0.25
C ALA A 323 -4.54 8.94 -1.44
N GLN A 324 -3.99 9.08 -2.64
CA GLN A 324 -4.74 9.26 -3.89
C GLN A 324 -5.66 8.05 -4.18
N ALA A 325 -5.13 6.83 -4.05
CA ALA A 325 -5.88 5.59 -4.19
C ALA A 325 -7.01 5.44 -3.15
N MET A 326 -6.78 5.89 -1.91
CA MET A 326 -7.81 5.88 -0.86
C MET A 326 -8.92 6.88 -1.18
N LEU A 327 -8.60 8.10 -1.58
CA LEU A 327 -9.58 9.10 -2.01
C LEU A 327 -10.43 8.58 -3.18
N GLU A 328 -9.81 7.97 -4.19
CA GLU A 328 -10.52 7.34 -5.31
C GLU A 328 -11.51 6.26 -4.85
N LEU A 329 -11.12 5.41 -3.89
CA LEU A 329 -12.03 4.40 -3.35
C LEU A 329 -13.18 5.01 -2.54
N LEU A 330 -12.92 6.04 -1.74
CA LEU A 330 -13.95 6.75 -0.99
C LEU A 330 -15.00 7.37 -1.93
N GLU A 331 -14.58 7.91 -3.07
CA GLU A 331 -15.47 8.38 -4.14
C GLU A 331 -16.38 7.26 -4.68
N ARG A 332 -15.83 6.06 -4.92
CA ARG A 332 -16.63 4.89 -5.32
C ARG A 332 -17.64 4.48 -4.24
N TYR A 333 -17.27 4.54 -2.95
CA TYR A 333 -18.21 4.30 -1.85
C TYR A 333 -19.33 5.34 -1.80
N TYR A 334 -19.01 6.63 -1.96
CA TYR A 334 -20.00 7.71 -1.97
C TYR A 334 -20.94 7.62 -3.17
N ALA A 335 -20.43 7.25 -4.34
CA ALA A 335 -21.24 6.96 -5.52
C ALA A 335 -22.09 5.69 -5.36
N GLY A 336 -21.65 4.71 -4.57
CA GLY A 336 -22.27 3.38 -4.47
C GLY A 336 -21.79 2.40 -5.53
N THR A 337 -20.60 2.63 -6.10
CA THR A 337 -19.95 1.84 -7.16
C THR A 337 -18.70 1.10 -6.66
N ALA A 338 -18.51 0.99 -5.34
CA ALA A 338 -17.41 0.24 -4.74
C ALA A 338 -17.64 -1.28 -4.84
N GLU A 339 -16.94 -1.92 -5.78
CA GLU A 339 -16.94 -3.36 -5.98
C GLU A 339 -16.03 -4.09 -4.98
N ARG A 340 -16.36 -5.35 -4.68
CA ARG A 340 -15.57 -6.25 -3.81
C ARG A 340 -15.17 -7.49 -4.60
N ILE A 341 -13.93 -7.54 -5.03
CA ILE A 341 -13.38 -8.65 -5.84
C ILE A 341 -12.78 -9.69 -4.88
N ALA A 342 -13.16 -10.96 -5.03
CA ALA A 342 -12.55 -12.04 -4.27
C ALA A 342 -11.06 -12.15 -4.59
N MET A 343 -10.22 -12.19 -3.56
CA MET A 343 -8.77 -12.34 -3.75
C MET A 343 -8.45 -13.79 -4.13
N ASP A 344 -7.81 -13.99 -5.29
CA ASP A 344 -7.16 -15.26 -5.61
C ASP A 344 -6.09 -15.56 -4.54
N ARG A 345 -6.04 -16.79 -4.05
CA ARG A 345 -5.19 -17.23 -2.93
C ARG A 345 -4.06 -18.16 -3.36
N LEU A 346 -3.93 -18.49 -4.65
CA LEU A 346 -2.92 -19.44 -5.15
C LEU A 346 -1.49 -18.95 -4.88
N GLU A 347 -1.18 -17.70 -5.25
CA GLU A 347 0.16 -17.08 -5.13
C GLU A 347 0.38 -16.34 -3.79
N GLN A 348 -0.31 -16.75 -2.72
CA GLN A 348 -0.22 -16.03 -1.44
C GLN A 348 1.13 -16.23 -0.74
N ARG A 349 1.77 -15.15 -0.32
CA ARG A 349 3.01 -15.21 0.46
C ARG A 349 3.05 -14.14 1.53
N TYR A 350 3.15 -14.59 2.78
CA TYR A 350 3.40 -13.71 3.92
C TYR A 350 4.91 -13.45 4.06
N ARG A 351 5.28 -12.20 4.32
CA ARG A 351 6.64 -11.82 4.72
C ARG A 351 6.64 -11.05 6.03
N SER A 352 7.54 -11.44 6.91
CA SER A 352 7.84 -10.73 8.16
C SER A 352 8.56 -9.41 7.87
N PHE A 353 8.83 -8.64 8.93
CA PHE A 353 9.69 -7.47 8.83
C PHE A 353 11.13 -7.93 8.51
N PRO A 354 11.82 -7.36 7.52
CA PRO A 354 13.15 -7.81 7.09
C PRO A 354 14.20 -7.70 8.19
N GLY A 355 15.17 -8.61 8.18
CA GLY A 355 16.28 -8.68 9.11
C GLY A 355 17.54 -7.98 8.60
N ARG A 356 18.66 -8.29 9.25
CA ARG A 356 19.98 -7.75 8.90
C ARG A 356 20.47 -8.29 7.56
N ASP A 357 20.25 -9.57 7.30
CA ASP A 357 20.82 -10.25 6.14
C ASP A 357 20.13 -9.81 4.86
N GLU A 358 18.80 -9.63 4.88
CA GLU A 358 18.08 -9.03 3.75
C GLU A 358 18.48 -7.58 3.55
N ALA A 359 18.71 -6.80 4.61
CA ALA A 359 19.21 -5.42 4.50
C ALA A 359 20.64 -5.32 3.95
N VAL A 360 21.50 -6.33 4.19
CA VAL A 360 22.83 -6.44 3.58
C VAL A 360 22.72 -6.86 2.13
N ALA A 361 21.88 -7.85 1.81
CA ALA A 361 21.63 -8.27 0.43
C ALA A 361 21.04 -7.14 -0.42
N PHE A 362 20.06 -6.40 0.11
CA PHE A 362 19.45 -5.23 -0.53
C PHE A 362 20.48 -4.16 -0.93
N ARG A 363 21.45 -3.87 -0.04
CA ARG A 363 22.57 -2.98 -0.35
C ARG A 363 23.51 -3.55 -1.41
N LYS A 364 23.82 -4.85 -1.36
CA LYS A 364 24.60 -5.54 -2.40
C LYS A 364 23.92 -5.53 -3.78
N MET A 365 22.59 -5.40 -3.83
CA MET A 365 21.84 -5.23 -5.09
C MET A 365 21.92 -3.79 -5.66
N GLY A 366 22.48 -2.83 -4.93
CA GLY A 366 22.61 -1.43 -5.35
C GLY A 366 21.56 -0.47 -4.76
N TYR A 367 20.71 -0.94 -3.85
CA TYR A 367 19.70 -0.09 -3.20
C TYR A 367 20.20 0.51 -1.87
N SER A 368 19.59 1.61 -1.41
CA SER A 368 19.84 2.24 -0.11
C SER A 368 18.58 2.24 0.77
N LEU A 369 18.76 2.28 2.11
CA LEU A 369 17.64 2.25 3.07
C LEU A 369 17.14 3.65 3.48
N LEU A 370 18.06 4.58 3.71
CA LEU A 370 17.81 5.99 4.07
C LEU A 370 18.62 6.91 3.18
#